data_AF-A0A250J8Y0-F1
#
_entry.id   AF-A0A250J8Y0-F1
#
_cell.length_a   1.000
_cell.length_b   1.000
_cell.length_c   1.000
_cell.angle_alpha   90.00
_cell.angle_beta   90.00
_cell.angle_gamma   90.00
#
_symmetry.space_group_name_H-M   'P 1'
#
loop_
_entity.id
_entity.type
_entity.pdbx_description
1 polymer ?
#
loop_
_entity_poly.entity_id
_entity_poly.type
_entity_poly.pdbx_seq_one_letter_code
_entity_poly.pdbx_strand_id
1 'polypeptide(L)'
;MAEEMDLDDVWVLCRDILENGAPLELNDEMRALLSRTAQQAAISQQDAEDALRSHSTAMTLLREIHRRIGEGSNRLDEARDRVNELQQQGDFDGAQQVMRDVLAVEIVPFYRAQAERTLKKSAGLAEVLATGRLNPNLPDRPQLAVLAQRIQKGHALELTDDLCALLHRTAPTAAISEAETEEALKSPKGAEALMGMILSRFREAQSRFLRSMYRMTSLRDAGDLEGARQQMRDVLAVEIVPRYRQAAEEQLRGLDSPPPES
;
A
#
# COMPACT_ATOMS: atom_id res chain seq x y z
N MET A 1 -5.82 9.37 10.40
CA MET A 1 -6.41 10.69 10.06
C MET A 1 -5.60 11.79 10.71
N ALA A 2 -5.76 12.12 12.01
CA ALA A 2 -4.96 13.19 12.65
C ALA A 2 -3.44 12.91 12.70
N GLU A 3 -3.05 11.67 13.04
CA GLU A 3 -1.62 11.26 13.08
C GLU A 3 -0.92 11.26 11.71
N GLU A 4 -1.66 11.05 10.63
CA GLU A 4 -1.12 11.02 9.26
C GLU A 4 -0.95 12.46 8.73
N MET A 5 -1.87 13.35 9.13
CA MET A 5 -1.87 14.77 8.75
C MET A 5 -0.67 15.53 9.37
N ASP A 6 -0.36 15.31 10.65
CA ASP A 6 0.80 15.95 11.31
C ASP A 6 2.16 15.49 10.71
N LEU A 7 2.24 14.28 10.15
CA LEU A 7 3.45 13.77 9.49
C LEU A 7 3.65 14.44 8.13
N ASP A 8 2.59 14.58 7.34
CA ASP A 8 2.63 15.26 6.03
C ASP A 8 3.00 16.74 6.19
N ASP A 9 2.42 17.42 7.18
CA ASP A 9 2.73 18.82 7.48
C ASP A 9 4.20 19.03 7.85
N VAL A 10 4.78 18.11 8.65
CA VAL A 10 6.21 18.16 8.97
C VAL A 10 7.09 17.78 7.79
N TRP A 11 6.66 16.92 6.88
CA TRP A 11 7.40 16.65 5.64
C TRP A 11 7.50 17.89 4.75
N VAL A 12 6.41 18.64 4.59
CA VAL A 12 6.41 19.91 3.86
C VAL A 12 7.35 20.90 4.54
N LEU A 13 7.23 21.05 5.87
CA LEU A 13 8.10 21.90 6.66
C LEU A 13 9.58 21.54 6.53
N CYS A 14 9.91 20.25 6.60
CA CYS A 14 11.28 19.77 6.47
C CYS A 14 11.85 20.08 5.10
N ARG A 15 11.04 19.89 4.04
CA ARG A 15 11.43 20.24 2.68
C ARG A 15 11.76 21.73 2.57
N ASP A 16 10.88 22.58 3.07
CA ASP A 16 11.07 24.03 2.97
C ASP A 16 12.29 24.51 3.75
N ILE A 17 12.51 23.99 4.96
CA ILE A 17 13.57 24.46 5.84
C ILE A 17 14.91 23.79 5.55
N LEU A 18 14.92 22.46 5.40
CA LEU A 18 16.16 21.69 5.27
C LEU A 18 16.66 21.62 3.82
N GLU A 19 15.75 21.61 2.83
CA GLU A 19 16.12 21.51 1.41
C GLU A 19 16.08 22.88 0.72
N ASN A 20 15.03 23.70 0.95
CA ASN A 20 14.88 25.00 0.30
C ASN A 20 15.51 26.17 1.09
N GLY A 21 16.01 25.91 2.30
CA GLY A 21 16.72 26.90 3.12
C GLY A 21 15.83 27.98 3.74
N ALA A 22 14.52 27.74 3.85
CA ALA A 22 13.61 28.64 4.54
C ALA A 22 13.99 28.75 6.05
N PRO A 23 13.84 29.93 6.67
CA PRO A 23 14.13 30.10 8.09
C PRO A 23 13.10 29.36 8.97
N LEU A 24 13.57 28.70 10.03
CA LEU A 24 12.69 28.15 11.06
C LEU A 24 12.24 29.23 12.05
N GLU A 25 11.00 29.67 11.93
CA GLU A 25 10.39 30.60 12.87
C GLU A 25 9.75 29.86 14.06
N LEU A 26 10.33 30.01 15.26
CA LEU A 26 9.86 29.33 16.48
C LEU A 26 8.74 30.09 17.19
N ASN A 27 7.61 30.26 16.51
CA ASN A 27 6.36 30.70 17.11
C ASN A 27 5.67 29.57 17.90
N ASP A 28 4.60 29.89 18.63
CA ASP A 28 3.90 28.91 19.49
C ASP A 28 3.28 27.75 18.69
N GLU A 29 2.79 28.02 17.48
CA GLU A 29 2.24 27.01 16.58
C GLU A 29 3.33 26.03 16.11
N MET A 30 4.47 26.54 15.67
CA MET A 30 5.62 25.75 15.26
C MET A 30 6.17 24.90 16.42
N ARG A 31 6.25 25.48 17.62
CA ARG A 31 6.66 24.75 18.83
C ARG A 31 5.69 23.62 19.16
N ALA A 32 4.39 23.88 19.03
CA ALA A 32 3.35 22.87 19.25
C ALA A 32 3.43 21.75 18.21
N LEU A 33 3.60 22.08 16.91
CA LEU A 33 3.77 21.12 15.84
C LEU A 33 5.00 20.23 16.08
N LEU A 34 6.18 20.84 16.25
CA LEU A 34 7.42 20.11 16.49
C LEU A 34 7.36 19.24 17.74
N SER A 35 6.70 19.68 18.82
CA SER A 35 6.51 18.87 20.02
C SER A 35 5.64 17.64 19.75
N ARG A 36 4.51 17.79 19.04
CA ARG A 36 3.64 16.66 18.70
C ARG A 36 4.35 15.67 17.80
N THR A 37 5.02 16.15 16.75
CA THR A 37 5.70 15.27 15.80
C THR A 37 6.95 14.62 16.40
N ALA A 38 7.62 15.28 17.35
CA ALA A 38 8.68 14.65 18.13
C ALA A 38 8.17 13.40 18.85
N GLN A 39 7.03 13.48 19.52
CA GLN A 39 6.43 12.30 20.17
C GLN A 39 6.09 11.20 19.17
N GLN A 40 5.53 11.57 18.01
CA GLN A 40 5.24 10.62 16.93
C GLN A 40 6.53 9.95 16.42
N ALA A 41 7.65 10.66 16.37
CA ALA A 41 8.99 10.15 16.02
C ALA A 41 9.73 9.45 17.19
N ALA A 42 9.02 9.09 18.27
CA ALA A 42 9.58 8.46 19.47
C ALA A 42 10.65 9.30 20.18
N ILE A 43 10.55 10.62 20.12
CA ILE A 43 11.36 11.55 20.91
C ILE A 43 10.55 11.93 22.15
N SER A 44 11.19 11.91 23.32
CA SER A 44 10.48 12.18 24.56
C SER A 44 9.98 13.63 24.62
N GLN A 45 8.88 13.87 25.33
CA GLN A 45 8.37 15.23 25.53
C GLN A 45 9.42 16.14 26.17
N GLN A 46 10.20 15.62 27.12
CA GLN A 46 11.27 16.37 27.77
C GLN A 46 12.37 16.79 26.79
N ASP A 47 12.83 15.86 25.94
CA ASP A 47 13.87 16.16 24.94
C ASP A 47 13.37 17.17 23.91
N ALA A 48 12.09 17.07 23.52
CA ALA A 48 11.45 18.02 22.62
C ALA A 48 11.38 19.43 23.25
N GLU A 49 10.89 19.54 24.49
CA GLU A 49 10.82 20.81 25.22
C GLU A 49 12.19 21.46 25.41
N ASP A 50 13.20 20.66 25.77
CA ASP A 50 14.58 21.10 25.94
C ASP A 50 15.15 21.60 24.60
N ALA A 51 14.91 20.86 23.50
CA ALA A 51 15.38 21.25 22.19
C ALA A 51 14.67 22.49 21.65
N LEU A 52 13.41 22.75 22.00
CA LEU A 52 12.69 23.93 21.54
C LEU A 52 13.13 25.23 22.24
N ARG A 53 13.98 25.20 23.27
CA ARG A 53 14.43 26.42 23.97
C ARG A 53 15.27 27.37 23.12
N SER A 54 15.94 26.87 22.08
CA SER A 54 16.76 27.70 21.19
C SER A 54 16.57 27.32 19.73
N HIS A 55 16.85 28.26 18.83
CA HIS A 55 16.74 28.03 17.39
C HIS A 55 17.66 26.90 16.90
N SER A 56 18.92 26.87 17.36
CA SER A 56 19.88 25.83 16.95
C SER A 56 19.49 24.43 17.41
N THR A 57 18.95 24.31 18.62
CA THR A 57 18.49 23.02 19.16
C THR A 57 17.17 22.58 18.53
N ALA A 58 16.27 23.51 18.21
CA ALA A 58 15.05 23.19 17.48
C ALA A 58 15.33 22.74 16.04
N MET A 59 16.33 23.34 15.40
CA MET A 59 16.81 22.87 14.09
C MET A 59 17.35 21.44 14.16
N THR A 60 18.02 21.09 15.26
CA THR A 60 18.52 19.72 15.48
C THR A 60 17.36 18.75 15.70
N LEU A 61 16.35 19.14 16.47
CA LEU A 61 15.12 18.36 16.66
C LEU A 61 14.41 18.10 15.34
N LEU A 62 14.21 19.14 14.51
CA LEU A 62 13.57 19.02 13.20
C LEU A 62 14.29 18.00 12.30
N ARG A 63 15.63 18.06 12.24
CA ARG A 63 16.43 17.09 11.47
C ARG A 63 16.29 15.67 12.00
N GLU A 64 16.25 15.49 13.31
CA GLU A 64 16.10 14.17 13.91
C GLU A 64 14.70 13.58 13.67
N ILE A 65 13.65 14.40 13.77
CA ILE A 65 12.29 14.02 13.41
C ILE A 65 12.25 13.57 11.94
N HIS A 66 12.76 14.40 11.03
CA HIS A 66 12.83 14.09 9.60
C HIS A 66 13.56 12.79 9.33
N ARG A 67 14.74 12.61 9.95
CA ARG A 67 15.57 11.42 9.78
C ARG A 67 14.83 10.15 10.22
N ARG A 68 14.24 10.15 11.42
CA ARG A 68 13.53 8.96 11.95
C ARG A 68 12.31 8.60 11.11
N ILE A 69 11.55 9.60 10.68
CA ILE A 69 10.38 9.40 9.84
C ILE A 69 10.80 8.84 8.47
N GLY A 70 11.78 9.46 7.83
CA GLY A 70 12.30 9.02 6.52
C GLY A 70 12.90 7.61 6.57
N GLU A 71 13.74 7.32 7.56
CA GLU A 71 14.31 5.98 7.74
C GLU A 71 13.24 4.92 8.02
N GLY A 72 12.26 5.23 8.86
CA GLY A 72 11.18 4.32 9.20
C GLY A 72 10.26 4.02 8.01
N SER A 73 9.93 5.04 7.21
CA SER A 73 9.17 4.86 5.96
C SER A 73 9.92 3.96 4.99
N ASN A 74 11.18 4.29 4.68
CA ASN A 74 12.00 3.56 3.72
C ASN A 74 12.18 2.09 4.15
N ARG A 75 12.50 1.87 5.43
CA ARG A 75 12.65 0.53 6.00
C ARG A 75 11.38 -0.30 5.85
N LEU A 76 10.22 0.29 6.14
CA LEU A 76 8.95 -0.41 6.06
C LEU A 76 8.56 -0.73 4.61
N ASP A 77 8.79 0.19 3.67
CA ASP A 77 8.47 -0.01 2.26
C ASP A 77 9.35 -1.09 1.63
N GLU A 78 10.67 -1.02 1.83
CA GLU A 78 11.60 -2.07 1.38
C GLU A 78 11.23 -3.45 1.96
N ALA A 79 10.91 -3.49 3.25
CA ALA A 79 10.53 -4.73 3.92
C ALA A 79 9.20 -5.30 3.38
N ARG A 80 8.24 -4.44 3.01
CA ARG A 80 6.97 -4.87 2.40
C ARG A 80 7.17 -5.46 1.02
N ASP A 81 8.01 -4.84 0.20
CA ASP A 81 8.36 -5.38 -1.11
C ASP A 81 9.02 -6.75 -0.97
N ARG A 82 9.96 -6.88 -0.03
CA ARG A 82 10.60 -8.16 0.25
C ARG A 82 9.63 -9.24 0.75
N VAL A 83 8.68 -8.87 1.63
CA VAL A 83 7.61 -9.77 2.06
C VAL A 83 6.76 -10.25 0.89
N ASN A 84 6.38 -9.35 -0.02
CA ASN A 84 5.58 -9.70 -1.19
C ASN A 84 6.32 -10.69 -2.09
N GLU A 85 7.61 -10.48 -2.33
CA GLU A 85 8.45 -11.40 -3.11
C GLU A 85 8.51 -12.79 -2.48
N LEU A 86 8.79 -12.86 -1.17
CA LEU A 86 8.89 -14.12 -0.44
C LEU A 86 7.56 -14.89 -0.43
N GLN A 87 6.44 -14.18 -0.24
CA GLN A 87 5.10 -14.79 -0.31
C GLN A 87 4.80 -15.34 -1.72
N GLN A 88 5.20 -14.65 -2.79
CA GLN A 88 5.04 -15.16 -4.16
C GLN A 88 5.86 -16.43 -4.40
N GLN A 89 7.03 -16.54 -3.78
CA GLN A 89 7.87 -17.74 -3.80
C GLN A 89 7.36 -18.83 -2.85
N GLY A 90 6.42 -18.50 -1.97
CA GLY A 90 5.82 -19.42 -1.00
C GLY A 90 6.63 -19.58 0.28
N ASP A 91 7.60 -18.70 0.51
CA ASP A 91 8.39 -18.61 1.74
C ASP A 91 7.72 -17.64 2.74
N PHE A 92 6.70 -18.15 3.42
CA PHE A 92 5.96 -17.35 4.42
C PHE A 92 6.72 -17.20 5.73
N ASP A 93 7.63 -18.12 6.05
CA ASP A 93 8.46 -18.03 7.25
C ASP A 93 9.50 -16.92 7.09
N GLY A 94 10.17 -16.87 5.93
CA GLY A 94 11.05 -15.77 5.55
C GLY A 94 10.31 -14.43 5.52
N ALA A 95 9.10 -14.39 4.93
CA ALA A 95 8.29 -13.18 4.94
C ALA A 95 7.96 -12.67 6.35
N GLN A 96 7.61 -13.58 7.27
CA GLN A 96 7.39 -13.20 8.66
C GLN A 96 8.68 -12.73 9.34
N GLN A 97 9.82 -13.37 9.04
CA GLN A 97 11.10 -12.99 9.63
C GLN A 97 11.49 -11.56 9.26
N VAL A 98 11.31 -11.16 8.01
CA VAL A 98 11.57 -9.77 7.56
C VAL A 98 10.82 -8.76 8.43
N MET A 99 9.54 -9.00 8.74
CA MET A 99 8.78 -8.08 9.61
C MET A 99 9.22 -8.12 11.07
N ARG A 100 9.68 -9.28 11.58
CA ARG A 100 10.29 -9.37 12.92
C ARG A 100 11.57 -8.56 13.00
N ASP A 101 12.40 -8.60 11.96
CA ASP A 101 13.64 -7.84 11.88
C ASP A 101 13.39 -6.34 11.87
N VAL A 102 12.36 -5.87 11.14
CA VAL A 102 11.90 -4.48 11.20
C VAL A 102 11.47 -4.11 12.62
N LEU A 103 10.65 -4.94 13.27
CA LEU A 103 10.17 -4.69 14.63
C LEU A 103 11.27 -4.70 15.70
N ALA A 104 12.42 -5.32 15.42
CA ALA A 104 13.56 -5.32 16.32
C ALA A 104 14.29 -3.96 16.36
N VAL A 105 14.24 -3.19 15.26
CA VAL A 105 15.00 -1.93 15.11
C VAL A 105 14.13 -0.69 15.03
N GLU A 106 12.87 -0.83 14.60
CA GLU A 106 11.96 0.30 14.42
C GLU A 106 11.53 0.87 15.78
N ILE A 107 11.66 2.18 15.96
CA ILE A 107 11.31 2.86 17.22
C ILE A 107 10.05 3.72 17.08
N VAL A 108 9.72 4.17 15.88
CA VAL A 108 8.59 5.06 15.59
C VAL A 108 7.28 4.25 15.73
N PRO A 109 6.38 4.59 16.68
CA PRO A 109 5.20 3.79 16.98
C PRO A 109 4.30 3.53 15.76
N PHE A 110 4.14 4.53 14.89
CA PHE A 110 3.36 4.42 13.67
C PHE A 110 3.88 3.31 12.75
N TYR A 111 5.18 3.28 12.45
CA TYR A 111 5.78 2.26 11.59
C TYR A 111 5.83 0.89 12.26
N ARG A 112 6.07 0.82 13.59
CA ARG A 112 5.95 -0.44 14.36
C ARG A 112 4.56 -1.04 14.21
N ALA A 113 3.50 -0.25 14.44
CA ALA A 113 2.12 -0.72 14.32
C ALA A 113 1.77 -1.16 12.89
N GLN A 114 2.37 -0.54 11.87
CA GLN A 114 2.23 -1.00 10.49
C GLN A 114 2.96 -2.34 10.24
N ALA A 115 4.18 -2.50 10.74
CA ALA A 115 4.93 -3.76 10.63
C ALA A 115 4.22 -4.91 11.38
N GLU A 116 3.65 -4.67 12.56
CA GLU A 116 2.83 -5.64 13.30
C GLU A 116 1.60 -6.10 12.51
N ARG A 117 0.89 -5.15 11.87
CA ARG A 117 -0.25 -5.47 11.00
C ARG A 117 0.17 -6.33 9.81
N THR A 118 1.30 -6.00 9.18
CA THR A 118 1.86 -6.81 8.07
C THR A 118 2.23 -8.21 8.55
N LEU A 119 2.90 -8.33 9.71
CA LEU A 119 3.28 -9.61 10.29
C LEU A 119 2.05 -10.48 10.59
N LYS A 120 1.04 -9.92 11.26
CA LYS A 120 -0.23 -10.62 11.55
C LYS A 120 -0.91 -11.11 10.28
N LYS A 121 -0.96 -10.27 9.24
CA LYS A 121 -1.50 -10.65 7.93
C LYS A 121 -0.69 -11.79 7.31
N SER A 122 0.64 -11.72 7.33
CA SER A 122 1.51 -12.77 6.78
C SER A 122 1.33 -14.10 7.50
N ALA A 123 1.25 -14.09 8.84
CA ALA A 123 0.99 -15.27 9.65
C ALA A 123 -0.38 -15.89 9.33
N GLY A 124 -1.43 -15.07 9.22
CA GLY A 124 -2.75 -15.55 8.82
C GLY A 124 -2.75 -16.18 7.41
N LEU A 125 -2.04 -15.58 6.46
CA LEU A 125 -1.90 -16.15 5.11
C LEU A 125 -1.11 -17.46 5.12
N ALA A 126 -0.08 -17.59 5.96
CA ALA A 126 0.64 -18.84 6.16
C ALA A 126 -0.28 -19.96 6.68
N GLU A 127 -1.20 -19.63 7.58
CA GLU A 127 -2.20 -20.59 8.08
C GLU A 127 -3.17 -21.03 6.97
N VAL A 128 -3.64 -20.11 6.12
CA VAL A 128 -4.44 -20.44 4.93
C VAL A 128 -3.65 -21.37 3.99
N LEU A 129 -2.35 -21.09 3.78
CA LEU A 129 -1.49 -21.93 2.94
C LEU A 129 -1.38 -23.35 3.50
N ALA A 130 -1.20 -23.47 4.82
CA ALA A 130 -0.99 -24.73 5.51
C ALA A 130 -2.26 -25.58 5.63
N THR A 131 -3.41 -24.94 5.85
CA THR A 131 -4.67 -25.65 6.17
C THR A 131 -5.67 -25.67 5.02
N GLY A 132 -5.60 -24.72 4.09
CA GLY A 132 -6.64 -24.47 3.08
C GLY A 132 -7.90 -23.79 3.64
N ARG A 133 -7.92 -23.45 4.94
CA ARG A 133 -9.09 -22.80 5.58
C ARG A 133 -8.97 -21.29 5.45
N LEU A 134 -10.08 -20.66 5.07
CA LEU A 134 -10.17 -19.21 4.96
C LEU A 134 -10.19 -18.54 6.33
N ASN A 135 -9.67 -17.32 6.37
CA ASN A 135 -9.69 -16.44 7.54
C ASN A 135 -10.50 -15.18 7.20
N PRO A 136 -11.64 -14.94 7.86
CA PRO A 136 -12.52 -13.82 7.54
C PRO A 136 -11.91 -12.44 7.84
N ASN A 137 -10.83 -12.39 8.63
CA ASN A 137 -10.13 -11.15 8.94
C ASN A 137 -9.03 -10.80 7.93
N LEU A 138 -8.79 -11.66 6.94
CA LEU A 138 -7.80 -11.42 5.88
C LEU A 138 -8.49 -10.91 4.60
N PRO A 139 -7.79 -10.10 3.80
CA PRO A 139 -8.34 -9.66 2.51
C PRO A 139 -8.54 -10.84 1.55
N ASP A 140 -9.66 -10.86 0.83
CA ASP A 140 -10.07 -11.98 -0.04
C ASP A 140 -9.02 -12.36 -1.11
N ARG A 141 -8.53 -11.40 -1.90
CA ARG A 141 -7.59 -11.67 -3.02
C ARG A 141 -6.27 -12.34 -2.58
N PRO A 142 -5.56 -11.86 -1.53
CA PRO A 142 -4.43 -12.57 -0.95
C PRO A 142 -4.74 -14.01 -0.56
N GLN A 143 -5.93 -14.30 0.01
CA GLN A 143 -6.32 -15.66 0.34
C GLN A 143 -6.48 -16.52 -0.91
N LEU A 144 -7.07 -16.00 -1.99
CA LEU A 144 -7.14 -16.70 -3.28
C LEU A 144 -5.76 -17.02 -3.85
N ALA A 145 -4.81 -16.07 -3.76
CA ALA A 145 -3.45 -16.28 -4.25
C ALA A 145 -2.74 -17.40 -3.47
N VAL A 146 -2.92 -17.42 -2.15
CA VAL A 146 -2.38 -18.47 -1.28
C VAL A 146 -3.01 -19.83 -1.58
N LEU A 147 -4.33 -19.90 -1.73
CA LEU A 147 -5.02 -21.14 -2.08
C LEU A 147 -4.57 -21.66 -3.46
N ALA A 148 -4.41 -20.77 -4.45
CA ALA A 148 -3.87 -21.14 -5.76
C ALA A 148 -2.45 -21.73 -5.64
N GLN A 149 -1.60 -21.14 -4.81
CA GLN A 149 -0.26 -21.67 -4.54
C GLN A 149 -0.30 -23.03 -3.82
N ARG A 150 -1.23 -23.21 -2.88
CA ARG A 150 -1.46 -24.51 -2.21
C ARG A 150 -1.84 -25.59 -3.22
N ILE A 151 -2.71 -25.29 -4.18
CA ILE A 151 -3.11 -26.23 -5.25
C ILE A 151 -1.92 -26.56 -6.16
N GLN A 152 -1.11 -25.56 -6.53
CA GLN A 152 0.12 -25.76 -7.30
C GLN A 152 1.13 -26.67 -6.58
N LYS A 153 1.13 -26.68 -5.24
CA LYS A 153 1.92 -27.60 -4.41
C LYS A 153 1.31 -29.02 -4.30
N GLY A 154 0.23 -29.31 -5.02
CA GLY A 154 -0.38 -30.64 -5.13
C GLY A 154 -1.48 -30.93 -4.11
N HIS A 155 -1.91 -29.95 -3.33
CA HIS A 155 -3.04 -30.12 -2.42
C HIS A 155 -4.38 -30.00 -3.16
N ALA A 156 -5.34 -30.85 -2.83
CA ALA A 156 -6.69 -30.76 -3.39
C ALA A 156 -7.41 -29.49 -2.92
N LEU A 157 -8.24 -28.93 -3.80
CA LEU A 157 -9.17 -27.85 -3.46
C LEU A 157 -10.47 -28.45 -2.92
N GLU A 158 -10.84 -28.07 -1.70
CA GLU A 158 -12.14 -28.37 -1.13
C GLU A 158 -13.10 -27.21 -1.40
N LEU A 159 -14.23 -27.51 -2.04
CA LEU A 159 -15.25 -26.51 -2.35
C LEU A 159 -16.18 -26.33 -1.14
N THR A 160 -15.75 -25.51 -0.19
CA THR A 160 -16.54 -25.17 1.00
C THR A 160 -17.49 -24.01 0.74
N ASP A 161 -18.54 -23.87 1.57
CA ASP A 161 -19.46 -22.74 1.52
C ASP A 161 -18.74 -21.39 1.65
N ASP A 162 -17.71 -21.31 2.51
CA ASP A 162 -16.90 -20.12 2.68
C ASP A 162 -16.11 -19.76 1.41
N LEU A 163 -15.56 -20.76 0.71
CA LEU A 163 -14.85 -20.54 -0.54
C LEU A 163 -15.79 -20.09 -1.66
N CYS A 164 -16.97 -20.72 -1.77
CA CYS A 164 -18.01 -20.29 -2.69
C CYS A 164 -18.41 -18.83 -2.42
N ALA A 165 -18.69 -18.48 -1.16
CA ALA A 165 -19.06 -17.13 -0.78
C ALA A 165 -17.96 -16.09 -1.08
N LEU A 166 -16.69 -16.45 -0.86
CA LEU A 166 -15.56 -15.59 -1.20
C LEU A 166 -15.45 -15.39 -2.71
N LEU A 167 -15.63 -16.45 -3.51
CA LEU A 167 -15.59 -16.39 -4.97
C LEU A 167 -16.74 -15.57 -5.54
N HIS A 168 -17.97 -15.72 -5.04
CA HIS A 168 -19.09 -14.84 -5.40
C HIS A 168 -18.81 -13.37 -5.15
N ARG A 169 -18.16 -13.06 -4.01
CA ARG A 169 -17.82 -11.67 -3.66
C ARG A 169 -16.67 -11.12 -4.50
N THR A 170 -15.73 -11.96 -4.91
CA THR A 170 -14.50 -11.52 -5.59
C THR A 170 -14.63 -11.52 -7.12
N ALA A 171 -15.37 -12.45 -7.71
CA ALA A 171 -15.58 -12.57 -9.15
C ALA A 171 -16.05 -11.26 -9.84
N PRO A 172 -17.08 -10.54 -9.36
CA PRO A 172 -17.53 -9.30 -10.00
C PRO A 172 -16.46 -8.20 -9.94
N THR A 173 -15.57 -8.23 -8.94
CA THR A 173 -14.45 -7.28 -8.84
C THR A 173 -13.40 -7.48 -9.94
N ALA A 174 -13.40 -8.65 -10.59
CA ALA A 174 -12.59 -8.97 -11.77
C ALA A 174 -13.41 -8.96 -13.08
N ALA A 175 -14.61 -8.35 -13.06
CA ALA A 175 -15.56 -8.34 -14.18
C ALA A 175 -15.98 -9.73 -14.68
N ILE A 176 -16.09 -10.70 -13.77
CA ILE A 176 -16.63 -12.03 -14.06
C ILE A 176 -18.11 -12.02 -13.66
N SER A 177 -18.97 -12.51 -14.55
CA SER A 177 -20.42 -12.52 -14.33
C SER A 177 -20.85 -13.54 -13.29
N GLU A 178 -22.05 -13.34 -12.73
CA GLU A 178 -22.68 -14.31 -11.82
C GLU A 178 -22.87 -15.67 -12.52
N ALA A 179 -23.32 -15.69 -13.78
CA ALA A 179 -23.50 -16.93 -14.53
C ALA A 179 -22.18 -17.71 -14.74
N GLU A 180 -21.08 -17.02 -15.08
CA GLU A 180 -19.75 -17.64 -15.18
C GLU A 180 -19.27 -18.16 -13.82
N THR A 181 -19.59 -17.43 -12.75
CA THR A 181 -19.24 -17.82 -11.37
C THR A 181 -19.99 -19.08 -10.96
N GLU A 182 -21.31 -19.11 -11.12
CA GLU A 182 -22.16 -20.27 -10.82
C GLU A 182 -21.73 -21.51 -11.61
N GLU A 183 -21.41 -21.35 -12.90
CA GLU A 183 -20.93 -22.46 -13.72
C GLU A 183 -19.61 -23.03 -13.19
N ALA A 184 -18.66 -22.15 -12.84
CA ALA A 184 -17.37 -22.55 -12.32
C ALA A 184 -17.48 -23.26 -10.95
N LEU A 185 -18.39 -22.82 -10.08
CA LEU A 185 -18.57 -23.38 -8.75
C LEU A 185 -19.23 -24.76 -8.72
N LYS A 186 -19.66 -25.32 -9.86
CA LYS A 186 -20.17 -26.70 -9.95
C LYS A 186 -19.12 -27.77 -9.68
N SER A 187 -17.83 -27.43 -9.70
CA SER A 187 -16.75 -28.38 -9.44
C SER A 187 -15.51 -27.72 -8.86
N PRO A 188 -14.67 -28.46 -8.09
CA PRO A 188 -13.40 -27.93 -7.60
C PRO A 188 -12.47 -27.43 -8.71
N LYS A 189 -12.42 -28.13 -9.84
CA LYS A 189 -11.60 -27.73 -10.99
C LYS A 189 -12.10 -26.42 -11.63
N GLY A 190 -13.42 -26.23 -11.67
CA GLY A 190 -14.02 -24.97 -12.14
C GLY A 190 -13.71 -23.82 -11.18
N ALA A 191 -13.82 -24.05 -9.86
CA ALA A 191 -13.46 -23.06 -8.85
C ALA A 191 -11.98 -22.67 -8.90
N GLU A 192 -11.07 -23.63 -9.12
CA GLU A 192 -9.65 -23.37 -9.35
C GLU A 192 -9.43 -22.49 -10.59
N ALA A 193 -10.10 -22.81 -11.71
CA ALA A 193 -10.02 -22.01 -12.92
C ALA A 193 -10.54 -20.58 -12.72
N LEU A 194 -11.64 -20.43 -11.97
CA LEU A 194 -12.20 -19.13 -11.60
C LEU A 194 -11.22 -18.32 -10.75
N MET A 195 -10.60 -18.93 -9.73
CA MET A 195 -9.55 -18.29 -8.93
C MET A 195 -8.40 -17.80 -9.80
N GLY A 196 -7.91 -18.66 -10.71
CA GLY A 196 -6.86 -18.31 -11.65
C GLY A 196 -7.23 -17.12 -12.53
N MET A 197 -8.46 -17.10 -13.05
CA MET A 197 -8.98 -16.01 -13.88
C MET A 197 -9.10 -14.69 -13.11
N ILE A 198 -9.61 -14.71 -11.87
CA ILE A 198 -9.68 -13.53 -11.01
C ILE A 198 -8.26 -12.97 -10.82
N LEU A 199 -7.31 -13.82 -10.41
CA LEU A 199 -5.95 -13.41 -10.12
C LEU A 199 -5.21 -12.88 -11.36
N SER A 200 -5.39 -13.51 -12.53
CA SER A 200 -4.76 -13.07 -13.77
C SER A 200 -5.29 -11.71 -14.23
N ARG A 201 -6.62 -11.53 -14.26
CA ARG A 201 -7.24 -10.26 -14.66
C ARG A 201 -6.76 -9.10 -13.79
N PHE A 202 -6.69 -9.29 -12.48
CA PHE A 202 -6.15 -8.27 -11.59
C PHE A 202 -4.69 -7.95 -11.87
N ARG A 203 -3.84 -8.96 -12.06
CA ARG A 203 -2.41 -8.77 -12.35
C ARG A 203 -2.19 -8.03 -13.66
N GLU A 204 -2.91 -8.43 -14.70
CA GLU A 204 -2.83 -7.81 -16.03
C GLU A 204 -3.33 -6.37 -16.02
N ALA A 205 -4.49 -6.12 -15.40
CA ALA A 205 -5.05 -4.79 -15.26
C ALA A 205 -4.15 -3.86 -14.45
N GLN A 206 -3.58 -4.34 -13.33
CA GLN A 206 -2.58 -3.61 -12.56
C GLN A 206 -1.36 -3.23 -13.40
N SER A 207 -0.79 -4.21 -14.12
CA SER A 207 0.41 -4.02 -14.93
C SER A 207 0.15 -3.06 -16.09
N ARG A 208 -1.04 -3.11 -16.69
CA ARG A 208 -1.47 -2.18 -17.73
C ARG A 208 -1.60 -0.77 -17.16
N PHE A 209 -2.39 -0.62 -16.10
CA PHE A 209 -2.65 0.67 -15.46
C PHE A 209 -1.36 1.35 -15.00
N LEU A 210 -0.49 0.66 -14.28
CA LEU A 210 0.77 1.24 -13.78
C LEU A 210 1.70 1.69 -14.91
N ARG A 211 1.86 0.88 -15.97
CA ARG A 211 2.68 1.27 -17.13
C ARG A 211 2.11 2.50 -17.84
N SER A 212 0.80 2.55 -18.04
CA SER A 212 0.14 3.72 -18.64
C SER A 212 0.23 4.95 -17.74
N MET A 213 0.13 4.77 -16.42
CA MET A 213 0.31 5.84 -15.43
C MET A 213 1.70 6.46 -15.50
N TYR A 214 2.77 5.65 -15.48
CA TYR A 214 4.13 6.18 -15.59
C TYR A 214 4.34 6.97 -16.89
N ARG A 215 3.79 6.46 -18.01
CA ARG A 215 3.88 7.14 -19.29
C ARG A 215 3.06 8.43 -19.32
N MET A 216 1.86 8.42 -18.76
CA MET A 216 1.01 9.60 -18.62
C MET A 216 1.71 10.70 -17.81
N THR A 217 2.27 10.36 -16.65
CA THR A 217 3.03 11.31 -15.81
C THR A 217 4.21 11.89 -16.59
N SER A 218 4.99 11.05 -17.28
CA SER A 218 6.12 11.51 -18.09
C SER A 218 5.71 12.49 -19.20
N LEU A 219 4.59 12.22 -19.89
CA LEU A 219 4.06 13.10 -20.94
C LEU A 219 3.56 14.43 -20.37
N ARG A 220 2.84 14.38 -19.25
CA ARG A 220 2.37 15.57 -18.53
C ARG A 220 3.54 16.46 -18.11
N ASP A 221 4.58 15.87 -17.53
CA ASP A 221 5.75 16.61 -17.05
C ASP A 221 6.57 17.20 -18.22
N ALA A 222 6.47 16.61 -19.42
CA ALA A 222 7.00 17.17 -20.67
C ALA A 222 6.08 18.22 -21.34
N GLY A 223 4.91 18.51 -20.75
CA GLY A 223 3.91 19.45 -21.29
C GLY A 223 2.96 18.86 -22.34
N ASP A 224 3.09 17.58 -22.69
CA ASP A 224 2.18 16.89 -23.61
C ASP A 224 0.94 16.37 -22.87
N LEU A 225 0.03 17.28 -22.53
CA LEU A 225 -1.21 16.95 -21.83
C LEU A 225 -2.14 16.08 -22.67
N GLU A 226 -2.19 16.25 -23.98
CA GLU A 226 -3.06 15.43 -24.83
C GLU A 226 -2.55 14.00 -24.96
N GLY A 227 -1.24 13.83 -25.10
CA GLY A 227 -0.61 12.51 -25.02
C GLY A 227 -0.87 11.84 -23.68
N ALA A 228 -0.79 12.60 -22.57
CA ALA A 228 -1.13 12.10 -21.24
C ALA A 228 -2.60 11.63 -21.16
N ARG A 229 -3.56 12.44 -21.65
CA ARG A 229 -4.98 12.05 -21.72
C ARG A 229 -5.18 10.79 -22.55
N GLN A 230 -4.49 10.70 -23.68
CA GLN A 230 -4.59 9.55 -24.57
C GLN A 230 -4.16 8.26 -23.86
N GLN A 231 -3.13 8.29 -23.01
CA GLN A 231 -2.75 7.11 -22.22
C GLN A 231 -3.89 6.59 -21.33
N MET A 232 -4.66 7.48 -20.69
CA MET A 232 -5.80 7.05 -19.87
C MET A 232 -6.97 6.56 -20.72
N ARG A 233 -7.24 7.20 -21.88
CA ARG A 233 -8.26 6.72 -22.83
C ARG A 233 -7.92 5.33 -23.38
N ASP A 234 -6.66 5.07 -23.67
CA ASP A 234 -6.18 3.76 -24.14
C ASP A 234 -6.41 2.67 -23.08
N VAL A 235 -6.20 2.98 -21.80
CA VAL A 235 -6.56 2.07 -20.69
C VAL A 235 -8.08 1.84 -20.68
N LEU A 236 -8.89 2.90 -20.71
CA LEU A 236 -10.35 2.80 -20.64
C LEU A 236 -10.99 2.06 -21.82
N ALA A 237 -10.31 1.99 -22.96
CA ALA A 237 -10.77 1.25 -24.14
C ALA A 237 -10.70 -0.28 -23.94
N VAL A 238 -9.79 -0.76 -23.08
CA VAL A 238 -9.54 -2.21 -22.90
C VAL A 238 -9.76 -2.69 -21.46
N GLU A 239 -9.82 -1.78 -20.49
CA GLU A 239 -9.93 -2.14 -19.09
C GLU A 239 -11.36 -2.50 -18.71
N ILE A 240 -11.51 -3.73 -18.20
CA ILE A 240 -12.77 -4.29 -17.75
C ILE A 240 -12.85 -4.38 -16.23
N VAL A 241 -11.71 -4.44 -15.52
CA VAL A 241 -11.66 -4.57 -14.07
C VAL A 241 -12.13 -3.24 -13.45
N PRO A 242 -13.27 -3.22 -12.73
CA PRO A 242 -13.93 -1.98 -12.33
C PRO A 242 -13.02 -1.00 -11.59
N ARG A 243 -12.18 -1.51 -10.67
CA ARG A 243 -11.25 -0.69 -9.89
C ARG A 243 -10.23 0.06 -10.75
N TYR A 244 -9.63 -0.60 -11.75
CA TYR A 244 -8.60 0.03 -12.59
C TYR A 244 -9.22 0.95 -13.63
N ARG A 245 -10.43 0.62 -14.09
CA ARG A 245 -11.23 1.51 -14.92
C ARG A 245 -11.53 2.81 -14.17
N GLN A 246 -12.05 2.72 -12.96
CA GLN A 246 -12.33 3.89 -12.11
C GLN A 246 -11.06 4.72 -11.87
N ALA A 247 -9.94 4.07 -11.56
CA ALA A 247 -8.67 4.76 -11.36
C ALA A 247 -8.22 5.53 -12.62
N ALA A 248 -8.40 4.96 -13.82
CA ALA A 248 -8.09 5.66 -15.07
C ALA A 248 -9.05 6.83 -15.34
N GLU A 249 -10.35 6.69 -14.99
CA GLU A 249 -11.33 7.78 -15.07
C GLU A 249 -10.99 8.94 -14.11
N GLU A 250 -10.51 8.63 -12.91
CA GLU A 250 -10.03 9.62 -11.93
C GLU A 250 -8.80 10.38 -12.43
N GLN A 251 -7.83 9.66 -12.99
CA GLN A 251 -6.61 10.27 -13.53
C GLN A 251 -6.91 11.15 -14.75
N LEU A 252 -7.81 10.71 -15.63
CA LEU A 252 -8.25 11.51 -16.77
C LEU A 252 -8.94 12.80 -16.30
N ARG A 253 -9.84 12.74 -15.31
CA ARG A 253 -10.46 13.93 -14.70
C ARG A 253 -9.44 14.89 -14.09
N GLY A 254 -8.38 14.35 -13.48
CA GLY A 254 -7.28 15.14 -12.94
C GLY A 254 -6.52 15.94 -14.00
N LEU A 255 -6.37 15.40 -15.21
CA LEU A 255 -5.72 16.07 -16.34
C LEU A 255 -6.61 17.14 -17.02
N ASP A 256 -7.92 17.08 -16.78
CA ASP A 256 -8.89 18.04 -17.32
C ASP A 256 -9.15 19.20 -16.36
N SER A 257 -8.69 19.10 -15.11
CA SER A 257 -8.80 20.17 -14.13
C SER A 257 -7.74 21.25 -14.41
N PRO A 258 -8.10 22.55 -14.33
CA PRO A 258 -7.10 23.62 -14.45
C PRO A 258 -6.03 23.46 -13.35
N PRO A 259 -4.78 23.86 -13.60
CA PRO A 259 -3.76 23.87 -12.55
C PRO A 259 -4.24 24.73 -11.38
N PRO A 260 -3.94 24.36 -10.12
CA PRO A 260 -4.31 25.16 -8.97
C PRO A 260 -3.73 26.58 -9.11
N GLU A 261 -4.56 27.59 -8.83
CA GLU A 261 -4.11 28.99 -8.83
C GLU A 261 -2.95 29.15 -7.85
N SER A 262 -1.85 29.72 -8.34
CA SER A 262 -0.62 29.99 -7.58
C SER A 262 -0.77 31.20 -6.67
#